data_AF-A0A7W8N3U0-F1
#
_entry.id   AF-A0A7W8N3U0-F1
#
_cell.length_a   1.000
_cell.length_b   1.000
_cell.length_c   1.000
_cell.angle_alpha   90.00
_cell.angle_beta   90.00
_cell.angle_gamma   90.00
#
_symmetry.space_group_name_H-M   'P 1'
#
loop_
_entity.id
_entity.type
_entity.pdbx_description
1 polymer ?
#
loop_
_entity_poly.entity_id
_entity_poly.type
_entity_poly.pdbx_seq_one_letter_code
_entity_poly.pdbx_strand_id
1 'polypeptide(L)'
;MAKTTSTSLFPILPQTPVGIARMAAEAEHADDGHLIEFKKLKVRSILNKSVSKRQLSLAYSINPYRGCEFGCKYCYARYTHEFMAPKAQLAPREDELTAVDFRDPLVFERMIFLKQNAAWLLEQELKKIDPRDEVALGTATDPYQPIERRAKITRSLLEVFARKEGYRLGIVTKSRLIERDIDLLVEVARRNTLVVHVTITTPDAALARLLEPRAPRPDLRFQAVKRLREAGIVAGVFGSPLLPGITDNEEALDGMARRSAAVGASFFAAHPLFLKPCSRPTYLSFVREHFPALQADYAKRFATTDFAGREYRERLAKMVDRACRRYGLGKRSSDALLTRNEEGGGKRPTQSAGTKARQQRLFA
;
A
#
# COMPACT_ATOMS: atom_id res chain seq x y z
N MET A 1 -5.15 -50.81 46.59
CA MET A 1 -4.42 -51.67 45.62
C MET A 1 -4.57 -51.07 44.24
N ALA A 2 -3.49 -51.00 43.44
CA ALA A 2 -3.53 -50.54 42.06
C ALA A 2 -3.67 -51.71 41.08
N LYS A 3 -4.10 -51.45 39.84
CA LYS A 3 -3.70 -52.27 38.67
C LYS A 3 -3.64 -51.43 37.39
N THR A 4 -2.49 -51.49 36.75
CA THR A 4 -2.10 -50.85 35.49
C THR A 4 -2.32 -51.81 34.32
N THR A 5 -2.66 -51.33 33.11
CA THR A 5 -2.20 -51.96 31.84
C THR A 5 -2.37 -51.05 30.62
N SER A 6 -1.42 -51.15 29.68
CA SER A 6 -1.39 -50.60 28.32
C SER A 6 -1.42 -51.79 27.31
N THR A 7 -1.45 -51.71 25.97
CA THR A 7 -1.14 -50.64 24.99
C THR A 7 -1.80 -50.95 23.64
N SER A 8 -2.29 -49.95 22.89
CA SER A 8 -2.22 -49.90 21.40
C SER A 8 -2.79 -48.57 20.87
N LEU A 9 -2.11 -47.68 20.15
CA LEU A 9 -1.41 -47.84 18.85
C LEU A 9 -2.31 -48.20 17.65
N PHE A 10 -3.44 -47.49 17.54
CA PHE A 10 -4.15 -47.19 16.28
C PHE A 10 -4.56 -48.35 15.35
N PRO A 11 -5.60 -49.13 15.69
CA PRO A 11 -6.35 -49.87 14.67
C PRO A 11 -7.28 -48.89 13.92
N ILE A 12 -6.77 -48.24 12.87
CA ILE A 12 -7.59 -47.43 11.95
C ILE A 12 -8.40 -48.38 11.07
N LEU A 13 -9.63 -48.69 11.50
CA LEU A 13 -10.61 -49.40 10.69
C LEU A 13 -11.50 -48.39 9.92
N PRO A 14 -11.99 -48.76 8.71
CA PRO A 14 -12.75 -47.87 7.84
C PRO A 14 -14.19 -47.69 8.34
N GLN A 15 -14.34 -46.96 9.44
CA GLN A 15 -15.63 -46.54 9.98
C GLN A 15 -16.14 -45.36 9.16
N THR A 16 -17.35 -45.49 8.60
CA THR A 16 -18.11 -44.35 8.07
C THR A 16 -18.15 -43.25 9.13
N PRO A 17 -17.92 -41.96 8.81
CA PRO A 17 -17.83 -40.91 9.81
C PRO A 17 -19.05 -40.91 10.75
N VAL A 18 -18.80 -40.92 12.05
CA VAL A 18 -19.82 -40.83 13.11
C VAL A 18 -19.56 -39.64 14.02
N GLY A 19 -20.62 -39.11 14.62
CA GLY A 19 -20.53 -37.91 15.47
C GLY A 19 -19.96 -36.70 14.71
N ILE A 20 -18.98 -36.03 15.32
CA ILE A 20 -18.43 -34.76 14.82
C ILE A 20 -17.84 -34.88 13.40
N ALA A 21 -17.27 -36.04 13.05
CA ALA A 21 -16.70 -36.28 11.71
C ALA A 21 -17.79 -36.40 10.64
N ARG A 22 -18.99 -36.88 11.00
CA ARG A 22 -20.15 -36.89 10.10
C ARG A 22 -20.71 -35.48 9.95
N MET A 23 -20.89 -34.77 11.06
CA MET A 23 -21.37 -33.39 11.09
C MET A 23 -20.50 -32.45 10.25
N ALA A 24 -19.17 -32.65 10.23
CA ALA A 24 -18.25 -31.88 9.39
C ALA A 24 -18.37 -32.20 7.90
N ALA A 25 -18.74 -33.43 7.53
CA ALA A 25 -19.00 -33.84 6.16
C ALA A 25 -20.41 -33.45 5.66
N GLU A 26 -21.34 -33.22 6.59
CA GLU A 26 -22.74 -32.84 6.36
C GLU A 26 -22.99 -31.31 6.54
N ALA A 27 -21.95 -30.52 6.80
CA ALA A 27 -22.08 -29.09 7.12
C ALA A 27 -22.40 -28.23 5.88
N GLU A 28 -23.36 -27.30 6.05
CA GLU A 28 -23.63 -26.26 5.06
C GLU A 28 -22.50 -25.21 4.98
N HIS A 29 -22.39 -24.54 3.83
CA HIS A 29 -21.33 -23.57 3.55
C HIS A 29 -21.47 -22.27 4.37
N ALA A 30 -20.56 -22.08 5.32
CA ALA A 30 -20.58 -20.95 6.25
C ALA A 30 -19.50 -19.88 5.94
N ASP A 31 -19.80 -19.01 4.97
CA ASP A 31 -19.03 -17.80 4.57
C ASP A 31 -17.59 -18.05 4.04
N ASP A 32 -17.20 -17.32 3.00
CA ASP A 32 -15.93 -17.50 2.25
C ASP A 32 -14.67 -17.04 3.04
N GLY A 33 -14.77 -16.89 4.37
CA GLY A 33 -13.68 -16.46 5.25
C GLY A 33 -13.25 -15.00 5.09
N HIS A 34 -14.01 -14.21 4.32
CA HIS A 34 -13.77 -12.78 4.11
C HIS A 34 -15.08 -12.00 4.29
N LEU A 35 -15.35 -11.61 5.54
CA LEU A 35 -16.36 -10.61 5.95
C LEU A 35 -16.07 -9.23 5.30
N ILE A 36 -16.14 -9.13 3.97
CA ILE A 36 -15.82 -7.94 3.17
C ILE A 36 -16.99 -7.65 2.23
N GLU A 37 -17.73 -6.60 2.56
CA GLU A 37 -18.87 -6.10 1.79
C GLU A 37 -18.40 -5.10 0.73
N PHE A 38 -18.79 -5.33 -0.53
CA PHE A 38 -18.42 -4.48 -1.66
C PHE A 38 -19.59 -3.63 -2.13
N LYS A 39 -19.52 -2.30 -1.93
CA LYS A 39 -20.58 -1.34 -2.29
C LYS A 39 -20.20 -0.51 -3.51
N LYS A 40 -21.07 -0.42 -4.51
CA LYS A 40 -20.90 0.52 -5.64
C LYS A 40 -21.21 1.94 -5.16
N LEU A 41 -20.28 2.87 -5.36
CA LEU A 41 -20.41 4.27 -4.93
C LEU A 41 -20.42 5.20 -6.15
N LYS A 42 -21.54 5.86 -6.39
CA LYS A 42 -21.62 6.95 -7.37
C LYS A 42 -20.87 8.16 -6.82
N VAL A 43 -19.93 8.71 -7.58
CA VAL A 43 -19.17 9.91 -7.22
C VAL A 43 -19.29 10.95 -8.33
N ARG A 44 -19.17 12.24 -7.97
CA ARG A 44 -19.19 13.37 -8.93
C ARG A 44 -17.81 13.70 -9.51
N SER A 45 -16.75 13.10 -8.95
CA SER A 45 -15.36 13.42 -9.23
C SER A 45 -14.47 12.23 -8.84
N ILE A 46 -13.37 12.01 -9.56
CA ILE A 46 -12.35 11.01 -9.21
C ILE A 46 -11.02 11.67 -8.78
N LEU A 47 -10.70 12.86 -9.31
CA LEU A 47 -9.58 13.70 -8.87
C LEU A 47 -9.89 14.48 -7.58
N ASN A 48 -9.02 14.35 -6.57
CA ASN A 48 -9.14 15.07 -5.30
C ASN A 48 -7.98 16.05 -5.20
N LYS A 49 -8.25 17.36 -5.21
CA LYS A 49 -7.19 18.38 -5.06
C LYS A 49 -6.58 18.29 -3.66
N SER A 50 -5.25 18.29 -3.60
CA SER A 50 -4.48 18.33 -2.36
C SER A 50 -4.64 19.69 -1.70
N VAL A 51 -4.91 19.67 -0.40
CA VAL A 51 -4.90 20.86 0.48
C VAL A 51 -3.65 20.92 1.37
N SER A 52 -2.67 20.05 1.11
CA SER A 52 -1.48 19.90 1.94
C SER A 52 -0.42 20.94 1.59
N LYS A 53 -0.29 21.98 2.43
CA LYS A 53 0.81 22.97 2.36
C LYS A 53 2.23 22.37 2.49
N ARG A 54 2.37 21.06 2.71
CA ARG A 54 3.65 20.35 2.89
C ARG A 54 4.03 19.43 1.72
N GLN A 55 3.13 19.20 0.76
CA GLN A 55 3.37 18.36 -0.41
C GLN A 55 3.13 19.19 -1.67
N LEU A 56 3.98 20.20 -1.87
CA LEU A 56 3.76 21.26 -2.87
C LEU A 56 3.79 20.76 -4.33
N SER A 57 4.48 19.65 -4.63
CA SER A 57 4.39 19.01 -5.96
C SER A 57 3.09 18.26 -6.17
N LEU A 58 2.53 17.67 -5.10
CA LEU A 58 1.35 16.81 -5.16
C LEU A 58 0.08 17.64 -5.17
N ALA A 59 -0.34 18.03 -6.36
CA ALA A 59 -1.54 18.83 -6.59
C ALA A 59 -2.83 18.00 -6.54
N TYR A 60 -2.82 16.75 -7.03
CA TYR A 60 -4.03 15.92 -7.14
C TYR A 60 -3.82 14.48 -6.66
N SER A 61 -4.90 13.85 -6.23
CA SER A 61 -4.88 12.43 -5.89
C SER A 61 -6.12 11.66 -6.33
N ILE A 62 -5.89 10.40 -6.70
CA ILE A 62 -6.90 9.43 -7.11
C ILE A 62 -6.88 8.28 -6.11
N ASN A 63 -8.05 7.98 -5.57
CA ASN A 63 -8.30 6.77 -4.78
C ASN A 63 -9.50 6.08 -5.43
N PRO A 64 -9.29 5.00 -6.21
CA PRO A 64 -10.37 4.29 -6.92
C PRO A 64 -11.40 3.66 -5.98
N TYR A 65 -10.98 3.44 -4.73
CA TYR A 65 -11.76 2.84 -3.66
C TYR A 65 -11.91 3.80 -2.46
N ARG A 66 -12.82 3.47 -1.55
CA ARG A 66 -12.82 3.94 -0.17
C ARG A 66 -12.98 2.72 0.75
N GLY A 67 -12.23 2.67 1.85
CA GLY A 67 -11.95 1.41 2.56
C GLY A 67 -10.74 0.68 1.95
N CYS A 68 -10.04 -0.12 2.75
CA CYS A 68 -8.86 -0.87 2.30
C CYS A 68 -8.73 -2.25 2.95
N GLU A 69 -8.81 -3.31 2.14
CA GLU A 69 -8.79 -4.72 2.56
C GLU A 69 -7.50 -5.16 3.27
N PHE A 70 -6.40 -4.41 3.16
CA PHE A 70 -5.09 -4.79 3.71
C PHE A 70 -4.94 -4.68 5.23
N GLY A 71 -5.86 -4.00 5.92
CA GLY A 71 -5.94 -4.00 7.38
C GLY A 71 -4.69 -3.55 8.14
N CYS A 72 -3.92 -2.61 7.59
CA CYS A 72 -2.67 -2.16 8.22
C CYS A 72 -2.95 -1.50 9.59
N LYS A 73 -2.26 -1.93 10.65
CA LYS A 73 -2.51 -1.46 12.03
C LYS A 73 -2.30 0.05 12.20
N TYR A 74 -1.34 0.62 11.47
CA TYR A 74 -1.00 2.04 11.44
C TYR A 74 -1.82 2.89 10.44
N CYS A 75 -2.83 2.32 9.77
CA CYS A 75 -3.47 2.95 8.60
C CYS A 75 -4.19 4.27 8.94
N TYR A 76 -3.58 5.42 8.61
CA TYR A 76 -4.22 6.73 8.80
C TYR A 76 -5.50 6.89 7.96
N ALA A 77 -5.64 6.14 6.85
CA ALA A 77 -6.73 6.29 5.89
C ALA A 77 -8.13 5.91 6.43
N ARG A 78 -8.20 5.34 7.64
CA ARG A 78 -9.45 5.14 8.40
C ARG A 78 -10.28 6.43 8.51
N TYR A 79 -9.62 7.60 8.57
CA TYR A 79 -10.29 8.91 8.57
C TYR A 79 -11.22 9.12 7.36
N THR A 80 -11.02 8.38 6.26
CA THR A 80 -11.89 8.52 5.09
C THR A 80 -13.31 8.03 5.36
N HIS A 81 -13.51 7.03 6.24
CA HIS A 81 -14.85 6.58 6.62
C HIS A 81 -15.52 7.53 7.61
N GLU A 82 -14.78 8.32 8.40
CA GLU A 82 -15.36 9.34 9.30
C GLU A 82 -16.23 10.37 8.56
N PHE A 83 -15.94 10.67 7.29
CA PHE A 83 -16.79 11.52 6.44
C PHE A 83 -18.12 10.88 6.00
N MET A 84 -18.34 9.61 6.33
CA MET A 84 -19.58 8.85 6.09
C MET A 84 -20.36 8.61 7.38
N ALA A 85 -19.74 8.82 8.54
CA ALA A 85 -20.43 8.77 9.81
C ALA A 85 -21.45 9.92 9.92
N PRO A 86 -22.61 9.70 10.56
CA PRO A 86 -23.55 10.77 10.87
C PRO A 86 -22.85 11.94 11.58
N LYS A 87 -23.22 13.16 11.18
CA LYS A 87 -22.92 14.37 11.96
C LYS A 87 -23.83 14.35 13.17
N ALA A 88 -23.27 14.07 14.34
CA ALA A 88 -24.05 13.76 15.54
C ALA A 88 -24.88 14.96 16.03
N GLN A 89 -26.21 14.85 15.98
CA GLN A 89 -27.12 15.61 16.86
C GLN A 89 -28.56 15.07 16.97
N LEU A 90 -28.80 13.81 16.61
CA LEU A 90 -30.01 13.10 16.99
C LEU A 90 -29.60 11.85 17.78
N ALA A 91 -30.28 11.61 18.91
CA ALA A 91 -30.14 10.36 19.64
C ALA A 91 -30.66 9.22 18.73
N PRO A 92 -30.00 8.05 18.72
CA PRO A 92 -30.46 6.95 17.90
C PRO A 92 -31.89 6.57 18.30
N ARG A 93 -32.78 6.45 17.31
CA ARG A 93 -34.10 5.88 17.54
C ARG A 93 -33.95 4.38 17.82
N GLU A 94 -34.92 3.76 18.50
CA GLU A 94 -34.80 2.34 18.93
C GLU A 94 -34.72 1.35 17.75
N ASP A 95 -35.13 1.77 16.55
CA ASP A 95 -34.97 1.06 15.27
C ASP A 95 -33.58 1.23 14.62
N GLU A 96 -32.76 2.18 15.07
CA GLU A 96 -31.41 2.47 14.54
C GLU A 96 -30.29 1.62 15.17
N LEU A 97 -30.62 0.60 15.99
CA LEU A 97 -29.64 -0.37 16.51
C LEU A 97 -28.88 -1.18 15.44
N THR A 98 -29.23 -0.99 14.16
CA THR A 98 -28.60 -1.58 12.97
C THR A 98 -27.64 -0.62 12.24
N ALA A 99 -27.44 0.60 12.74
CA ALA A 99 -26.61 1.62 12.09
C ALA A 99 -25.11 1.25 12.08
N VAL A 100 -24.50 1.30 10.89
CA VAL A 100 -23.06 1.03 10.69
C VAL A 100 -22.21 2.15 11.29
N ASP A 101 -21.38 1.85 12.30
CA ASP A 101 -20.39 2.81 12.78
C ASP A 101 -19.20 2.94 11.81
N PHE A 102 -19.25 3.96 10.96
CA PHE A 102 -18.13 4.31 10.07
C PHE A 102 -16.87 4.83 10.79
N ARG A 103 -16.86 4.94 12.13
CA ARG A 103 -15.63 5.19 12.91
C ARG A 103 -14.94 3.89 13.35
N ASP A 104 -15.60 2.74 13.25
CA ASP A 104 -14.99 1.44 13.55
C ASP A 104 -13.84 1.16 12.57
N PRO A 105 -12.60 0.90 13.06
CA PRO A 105 -11.51 0.46 12.21
C PRO A 105 -11.84 -0.78 11.38
N LEU A 106 -12.64 -1.73 11.86
CA LEU A 106 -12.99 -2.94 11.10
C LEU A 106 -13.92 -2.62 9.92
N VAL A 107 -14.88 -1.71 10.08
CA VAL A 107 -15.74 -1.23 8.97
C VAL A 107 -14.89 -0.64 7.83
N PHE A 108 -13.80 0.10 8.12
CA PHE A 108 -12.88 0.57 7.07
C PHE A 108 -12.18 -0.57 6.29
N GLU A 109 -11.91 -1.71 6.94
CA GLU A 109 -11.20 -2.84 6.33
C GLU A 109 -12.13 -3.93 5.76
N ARG A 110 -13.44 -3.76 5.96
CA ARG A 110 -14.49 -4.73 5.60
C ARG A 110 -15.54 -4.13 4.67
N MET A 111 -15.85 -2.84 4.74
CA MET A 111 -16.79 -2.20 3.84
C MET A 111 -16.03 -1.39 2.77
N ILE A 112 -15.94 -1.95 1.57
CA ILE A 112 -15.13 -1.40 0.48
C ILE A 112 -16.05 -0.79 -0.58
N PHE A 113 -15.89 0.52 -0.79
CA PHE A 113 -16.67 1.29 -1.74
C PHE A 113 -15.93 1.44 -3.08
N LEU A 114 -16.54 0.94 -4.15
CA LEU A 114 -16.05 0.96 -5.53
C LEU A 114 -16.56 2.21 -6.24
N LYS A 115 -15.69 3.16 -6.58
CA LYS A 115 -16.13 4.40 -7.26
C LYS A 115 -16.52 4.12 -8.71
N GLN A 116 -17.79 4.36 -9.04
CA GLN A 116 -18.32 4.14 -10.38
C GLN A 116 -17.87 5.24 -11.35
N ASN A 117 -17.91 4.93 -12.65
CA ASN A 117 -17.62 5.83 -13.77
C ASN A 117 -16.23 6.49 -13.73
N ALA A 118 -15.27 5.89 -13.03
CA ALA A 118 -13.96 6.47 -12.73
C ALA A 118 -13.18 6.91 -14.00
N ALA A 119 -13.12 6.07 -15.03
CA ALA A 119 -12.46 6.41 -16.31
C ALA A 119 -13.15 7.57 -17.05
N TRP A 120 -14.49 7.57 -17.13
CA TRP A 120 -15.26 8.64 -17.77
C TRP A 120 -15.08 9.97 -17.04
N LEU A 121 -15.14 9.96 -15.70
CA LEU A 121 -14.86 11.13 -14.87
C LEU A 121 -13.44 11.65 -15.12
N LEU A 122 -12.44 10.78 -15.04
CA LEU A 122 -11.03 11.16 -15.26
C LEU A 122 -10.84 11.85 -16.62
N GLU A 123 -11.45 11.32 -17.69
CA GLU A 123 -11.32 11.91 -19.03
C GLU A 123 -11.94 13.32 -19.15
N GLN A 124 -12.97 13.65 -18.37
CA GLN A 124 -13.50 15.03 -18.33
C GLN A 124 -12.73 15.94 -17.36
N GLU A 125 -12.15 15.38 -16.30
CA GLU A 125 -11.44 16.16 -15.28
C GLU A 125 -9.99 16.49 -15.68
N LEU A 126 -9.28 15.61 -16.39
CA LEU A 126 -7.91 15.88 -16.87
C LEU A 126 -7.85 17.09 -17.82
N LYS A 127 -8.94 17.40 -18.53
CA LYS A 127 -9.07 18.61 -19.38
C LYS A 127 -9.01 19.94 -18.58
N LYS A 128 -9.05 19.88 -17.25
CA LYS A 128 -9.23 21.03 -16.35
C LYS A 128 -8.04 21.26 -15.40
N ILE A 129 -6.95 20.50 -15.56
CA ILE A 129 -5.74 20.59 -14.73
C ILE A 129 -4.51 20.80 -15.62
N ASP A 130 -3.43 21.36 -15.07
CA ASP A 130 -2.14 21.40 -15.77
C ASP A 130 -1.55 19.97 -15.77
N PRO A 131 -1.11 19.39 -16.92
CA PRO A 131 -0.45 18.08 -16.92
C PRO A 131 0.81 18.02 -16.04
N ARG A 132 1.44 19.17 -15.76
CA ARG A 132 2.62 19.30 -14.90
C ARG A 132 2.30 19.25 -13.40
N ASP A 133 1.02 19.30 -13.02
CA ASP A 133 0.54 19.04 -11.66
C ASP A 133 0.60 17.54 -11.37
N GLU A 134 1.28 17.13 -10.29
CA GLU A 134 1.43 15.71 -9.96
C GLU A 134 0.09 15.10 -9.50
N VAL A 135 -0.28 13.98 -10.14
CA VAL A 135 -1.45 13.16 -9.79
C VAL A 135 -0.97 11.85 -9.14
N ALA A 136 -1.22 11.67 -7.84
CA ALA A 136 -0.88 10.41 -7.16
C ALA A 136 -2.09 9.46 -7.00
N LEU A 137 -1.95 8.23 -7.51
CA LEU A 137 -2.85 7.12 -7.27
C LEU A 137 -2.44 6.40 -5.97
N GLY A 138 -3.41 6.16 -5.08
CA GLY A 138 -3.19 5.36 -3.86
C GLY A 138 -2.77 6.13 -2.60
N THR A 139 -3.17 7.41 -2.49
CA THR A 139 -2.81 8.27 -1.35
C THR A 139 -3.60 8.01 -0.07
N ALA A 140 -4.62 7.16 -0.10
CA ALA A 140 -5.42 6.76 1.07
C ALA A 140 -5.76 5.26 1.04
N THR A 141 -6.27 4.76 -0.09
CA THR A 141 -6.61 3.33 -0.27
C THR A 141 -5.74 2.72 -1.33
N ASP A 142 -5.36 1.45 -1.18
CA ASP A 142 -4.49 0.82 -2.17
C ASP A 142 -5.24 0.61 -3.51
N PRO A 143 -4.74 1.12 -4.64
CA PRO A 143 -5.40 0.98 -5.93
C PRO A 143 -5.35 -0.47 -6.45
N TYR A 144 -4.51 -1.32 -5.86
CA TYR A 144 -4.30 -2.71 -6.24
C TYR A 144 -4.64 -3.71 -5.11
N GLN A 145 -5.51 -3.31 -4.18
CA GLN A 145 -6.10 -4.23 -3.19
C GLN A 145 -6.87 -5.40 -3.85
N PRO A 146 -7.11 -6.52 -3.15
CA PRO A 146 -7.61 -7.77 -3.74
C PRO A 146 -8.81 -7.64 -4.69
N ILE A 147 -9.81 -6.79 -4.42
CA ILE A 147 -10.98 -6.60 -5.29
C ILE A 147 -10.64 -6.05 -6.68
N GLU A 148 -9.52 -5.33 -6.85
CA GLU A 148 -9.06 -4.82 -8.16
C GLU A 148 -8.80 -5.96 -9.17
N ARG A 149 -8.60 -7.21 -8.71
CA ARG A 149 -8.54 -8.39 -9.59
C ARG A 149 -9.79 -8.54 -10.46
N ARG A 150 -10.96 -8.26 -9.87
CA ARG A 150 -12.28 -8.36 -10.52
C ARG A 150 -12.77 -7.01 -11.01
N ALA A 151 -12.63 -5.96 -10.19
CA ALA A 151 -13.23 -4.65 -10.43
C ALA A 151 -12.53 -3.80 -11.50
N LYS A 152 -11.22 -3.98 -11.72
CA LYS A 152 -10.42 -3.32 -12.78
C LYS A 152 -10.56 -1.78 -12.86
N ILE A 153 -10.87 -1.10 -11.75
CA ILE A 153 -11.11 0.35 -11.73
C ILE A 153 -9.77 1.07 -11.94
N THR A 154 -8.71 0.61 -11.29
CA THR A 154 -7.36 1.15 -11.49
C THR A 154 -6.89 0.93 -12.92
N ARG A 155 -7.11 -0.26 -13.50
CA ARG A 155 -6.80 -0.49 -14.92
C ARG A 155 -7.55 0.49 -15.83
N SER A 156 -8.85 0.73 -15.60
CA SER A 156 -9.62 1.68 -16.42
C SER A 156 -9.10 3.12 -16.36
N LEU A 157 -8.50 3.52 -15.24
CA LEU A 157 -7.86 4.84 -15.08
C LEU A 157 -6.51 4.90 -15.82
N LEU A 158 -5.72 3.82 -15.75
CA LEU A 158 -4.47 3.70 -16.52
C LEU A 158 -4.74 3.66 -18.03
N GLU A 159 -5.85 3.06 -18.48
CA GLU A 159 -6.28 3.07 -19.88
C GLU A 159 -6.58 4.49 -20.38
N VAL A 160 -7.13 5.37 -19.53
CA VAL A 160 -7.25 6.80 -19.84
C VAL A 160 -5.87 7.45 -19.94
N PHE A 161 -5.00 7.27 -18.94
CA PHE A 161 -3.65 7.87 -18.96
C PHE A 161 -2.79 7.39 -20.13
N ALA A 162 -2.92 6.15 -20.60
CA ALA A 162 -2.24 5.63 -21.78
C ALA A 162 -2.66 6.33 -23.09
N ARG A 163 -3.83 6.97 -23.10
CA ARG A 163 -4.32 7.83 -24.20
C ARG A 163 -4.05 9.32 -23.98
N LYS A 164 -3.35 9.69 -22.91
CA LYS A 164 -2.93 11.08 -22.60
C LYS A 164 -1.41 11.17 -22.58
N GLU A 165 -0.91 12.41 -22.59
CA GLU A 165 0.51 12.73 -22.72
C GLU A 165 0.85 13.94 -21.85
N GLY A 166 2.10 14.02 -21.39
CA GLY A 166 2.63 15.12 -20.59
C GLY A 166 2.25 15.09 -19.09
N TYR A 167 1.41 14.16 -18.64
CA TYR A 167 1.00 14.10 -17.24
C TYR A 167 2.13 13.60 -16.32
N ARG A 168 2.14 14.07 -15.06
CA ARG A 168 3.04 13.56 -14.01
C ARG A 168 2.28 12.69 -13.03
N LEU A 169 2.65 11.41 -12.96
CA LEU A 169 1.90 10.37 -12.27
C LEU A 169 2.76 9.68 -11.20
N GLY A 170 2.23 9.64 -9.98
CA GLY A 170 2.73 8.78 -8.91
C GLY A 170 1.76 7.61 -8.69
N ILE A 171 2.26 6.39 -8.49
CA ILE A 171 1.45 5.27 -7.99
C ILE A 171 2.05 4.80 -6.67
N VAL A 172 1.22 4.57 -5.66
CA VAL A 172 1.62 3.97 -4.37
C VAL A 172 0.80 2.70 -4.13
N THR A 173 1.46 1.58 -3.90
CA THR A 173 0.79 0.30 -3.59
C THR A 173 1.65 -0.61 -2.71
N LYS A 174 1.03 -1.52 -1.96
CA LYS A 174 1.64 -2.70 -1.30
C LYS A 174 1.49 -3.97 -2.14
N SER A 175 0.79 -3.91 -3.27
CA SER A 175 0.29 -5.07 -3.98
C SER A 175 1.14 -5.48 -5.16
N ARG A 176 1.46 -6.77 -5.26
CA ARG A 176 2.02 -7.37 -6.48
C ARG A 176 1.04 -7.43 -7.66
N LEU A 177 -0.25 -7.11 -7.44
CA LEU A 177 -1.25 -7.12 -8.52
C LEU A 177 -0.95 -6.09 -9.62
N ILE A 178 -0.16 -5.05 -9.31
CA ILE A 178 0.35 -4.09 -10.30
C ILE A 178 1.11 -4.76 -11.46
N GLU A 179 1.67 -5.95 -11.25
CA GLU A 179 2.34 -6.74 -12.30
C GLU A 179 1.40 -7.11 -13.46
N ARG A 180 0.08 -7.19 -13.22
CA ARG A 180 -0.94 -7.47 -14.23
C ARG A 180 -1.00 -6.40 -15.32
N ASP A 181 -0.71 -5.15 -14.96
CA ASP A 181 -0.88 -3.99 -15.83
C ASP A 181 0.47 -3.43 -16.31
N ILE A 182 1.56 -4.23 -16.27
CA ILE A 182 2.89 -3.80 -16.75
C ILE A 182 2.84 -3.37 -18.22
N ASP A 183 2.08 -4.09 -19.06
CA ASP A 183 1.79 -3.75 -20.46
C ASP A 183 1.33 -2.29 -20.60
N LEU A 184 0.37 -1.92 -19.76
CA LEU A 184 -0.30 -0.63 -19.78
C LEU A 184 0.54 0.46 -19.10
N LEU A 185 1.24 0.12 -18.02
CA LEU A 185 2.15 1.04 -17.30
C LEU A 185 3.34 1.44 -18.17
N VAL A 186 3.83 0.57 -19.07
CA VAL A 186 4.85 0.91 -20.06
C VAL A 186 4.32 1.94 -21.07
N GLU A 187 3.11 1.77 -21.61
CA GLU A 187 2.52 2.75 -22.54
C GLU A 187 2.21 4.08 -21.84
N VAL A 188 1.75 4.06 -20.58
CA VAL A 188 1.61 5.26 -19.75
C VAL A 188 2.98 5.95 -19.59
N ALA A 189 4.03 5.23 -19.21
CA ALA A 189 5.38 5.77 -19.01
C ALA A 189 6.05 6.27 -20.30
N ARG A 190 5.60 5.83 -21.47
CA ARG A 190 6.10 6.29 -22.78
C ARG A 190 5.63 7.71 -23.11
N ARG A 191 4.44 8.11 -22.64
CA ARG A 191 3.81 9.42 -22.92
C ARG A 191 3.76 10.35 -21.70
N ASN A 192 3.91 9.80 -20.50
CA ASN A 192 3.72 10.51 -19.23
C ASN A 192 4.89 10.20 -18.30
N THR A 193 5.19 11.10 -17.37
CA THR A 193 6.14 10.77 -16.31
C THR A 193 5.45 9.86 -15.31
N LEU A 194 5.96 8.64 -15.11
CA LEU A 194 5.39 7.65 -14.19
C LEU A 194 6.41 7.19 -13.16
N VAL A 195 6.08 7.31 -11.87
CA VAL A 195 6.89 6.80 -10.76
C VAL A 195 6.06 5.88 -9.86
N VAL A 196 6.47 4.62 -9.77
CA VAL A 196 5.81 3.59 -8.96
C VAL A 196 6.51 3.40 -7.61
N HIS A 197 5.74 3.41 -6.54
CA HIS A 197 6.20 3.26 -5.16
C HIS A 197 5.61 1.97 -4.59
N VAL A 198 6.44 0.96 -4.40
CA VAL A 198 6.02 -0.28 -3.74
C VAL A 198 6.35 -0.17 -2.25
N THR A 199 5.31 -0.17 -1.42
CA THR A 199 5.44 0.03 0.03
C THR A 199 5.91 -1.27 0.69
N ILE A 200 7.10 -1.22 1.31
CA ILE A 200 7.69 -2.32 2.07
C ILE A 200 8.19 -1.74 3.39
N THR A 201 7.46 -2.01 4.47
CA THR A 201 7.71 -1.48 5.83
C THR A 201 8.79 -2.22 6.59
N THR A 202 8.97 -3.51 6.29
CA THR A 202 9.97 -4.41 6.88
C THR A 202 10.26 -5.54 5.89
N PRO A 203 11.47 -6.12 5.84
CA PRO A 203 11.74 -7.33 5.06
C PRO A 203 11.36 -8.60 5.82
N ASP A 204 11.09 -8.51 7.13
CA ASP A 204 10.64 -9.63 7.96
C ASP A 204 9.16 -9.95 7.69
N ALA A 205 8.90 -11.18 7.29
CA ALA A 205 7.56 -11.68 7.01
C ALA A 205 6.69 -11.85 8.27
N ALA A 206 7.29 -12.12 9.45
CA ALA A 206 6.56 -12.25 10.70
C ALA A 206 6.04 -10.89 11.15
N LEU A 207 6.92 -9.89 11.28
CA LEU A 207 6.52 -8.51 11.58
C LEU A 207 5.57 -7.93 10.53
N ALA A 208 5.77 -8.22 9.23
CA ALA A 208 4.85 -7.79 8.18
C ALA A 208 3.44 -8.37 8.35
N ARG A 209 3.32 -9.66 8.76
CA ARG A 209 2.02 -10.30 9.01
C ARG A 209 1.32 -9.72 10.24
N LEU A 210 2.06 -9.30 11.26
CA LEU A 210 1.51 -8.62 12.43
C LEU A 210 1.01 -7.20 12.10
N LEU A 211 1.78 -6.43 11.32
CA LEU A 211 1.47 -5.04 10.94
C LEU A 211 0.42 -4.90 9.83
N GLU A 212 0.43 -5.81 8.85
CA GLU A 212 -0.26 -5.70 7.57
C GLU A 212 -0.87 -7.05 7.14
N PRO A 213 -1.74 -7.65 7.96
CA PRO A 213 -2.08 -9.08 7.92
C PRO A 213 -2.66 -9.59 6.59
N ARG A 214 -3.28 -8.70 5.80
CA ARG A 214 -3.90 -9.03 4.51
C ARG A 214 -3.14 -8.49 3.30
N ALA A 215 -2.02 -7.78 3.50
CA ALA A 215 -1.16 -7.34 2.41
C ALA A 215 -0.20 -8.47 1.96
N PRO A 216 0.28 -8.48 0.70
CA PRO A 216 1.25 -9.47 0.25
C PRO A 216 2.52 -9.48 1.11
N ARG A 217 3.17 -10.64 1.22
CA ARG A 217 4.46 -10.78 1.94
C ARG A 217 5.54 -9.84 1.35
N PRO A 218 6.53 -9.37 2.15
CA PRO A 218 7.56 -8.44 1.69
C PRO A 218 8.38 -8.92 0.49
N ASP A 219 8.72 -10.20 0.43
CA ASP A 219 9.45 -10.84 -0.67
C ASP A 219 8.72 -10.70 -2.02
N LEU A 220 7.40 -10.92 -2.04
CA LEU A 220 6.55 -10.70 -3.21
C LEU A 220 6.51 -9.23 -3.65
N ARG A 221 6.65 -8.28 -2.72
CA ARG A 221 6.70 -6.84 -3.04
C ARG A 221 8.05 -6.44 -3.64
N PHE A 222 9.15 -7.00 -3.12
CA PHE A 222 10.47 -6.85 -3.74
C PHE A 222 10.50 -7.44 -5.16
N GLN A 223 9.85 -8.59 -5.38
CA GLN A 223 9.68 -9.18 -6.72
C GLN A 223 8.86 -8.25 -7.65
N ALA A 224 7.78 -7.64 -7.17
CA ALA A 224 7.02 -6.67 -7.95
C ALA A 224 7.87 -5.46 -8.37
N VAL A 225 8.73 -4.93 -7.48
CA VAL A 225 9.71 -3.89 -7.84
C VAL A 225 10.64 -4.40 -8.94
N LYS A 226 11.22 -5.60 -8.80
CA LYS A 226 12.12 -6.19 -9.80
C LYS A 226 11.45 -6.22 -11.19
N ARG A 227 10.23 -6.76 -11.28
CA ARG A 227 9.51 -6.90 -12.57
C ARG A 227 9.15 -5.56 -13.20
N LEU A 228 8.76 -4.57 -12.39
CA LEU A 228 8.55 -3.19 -12.88
C LEU A 228 9.84 -2.58 -13.44
N ARG A 229 10.98 -2.81 -12.78
CA ARG A 229 12.30 -2.32 -13.20
C ARG A 229 12.80 -3.01 -14.47
N GLU A 230 12.59 -4.32 -14.59
CA GLU A 230 12.89 -5.10 -15.80
C GLU A 230 12.06 -4.64 -17.01
N ALA A 231 10.81 -4.20 -16.78
CA ALA A 231 9.97 -3.54 -17.79
C ALA A 231 10.33 -2.07 -18.07
N GLY A 232 11.39 -1.53 -17.45
CA GLY A 232 11.86 -0.16 -17.66
C GLY A 232 11.15 0.93 -16.84
N ILE A 233 10.08 0.59 -16.12
CA ILE A 233 9.28 1.54 -15.32
C ILE A 233 10.13 2.07 -14.15
N VAL A 234 10.09 3.38 -13.88
CA VAL A 234 10.75 3.96 -12.70
C VAL A 234 9.99 3.51 -11.45
N ALA A 235 10.60 2.61 -10.68
CA ALA A 235 9.98 1.97 -9.54
C ALA A 235 10.93 1.90 -8.35
N GLY A 236 10.43 2.11 -7.13
CA GLY A 236 11.27 2.09 -5.94
C GLY A 236 10.55 1.62 -4.69
N VAL A 237 11.35 1.32 -3.66
CA VAL A 237 10.85 0.83 -2.38
C VAL A 237 10.49 2.01 -1.49
N PHE A 238 9.30 1.94 -0.90
CA PHE A 238 8.76 2.97 -0.02
C PHE A 238 8.57 2.46 1.42
N GLY A 239 9.58 2.69 2.26
CA GLY A 239 9.59 2.33 3.68
C GLY A 239 8.77 3.29 4.54
N SER A 240 7.46 3.38 4.29
CA SER A 240 6.57 4.30 5.00
C SER A 240 5.37 3.53 5.58
N PRO A 241 5.23 3.47 6.91
CA PRO A 241 6.04 4.13 7.95
C PRO A 241 7.32 3.38 8.35
N LEU A 242 8.30 4.15 8.83
CA LEU A 242 9.32 3.69 9.79
C LEU A 242 8.76 3.79 11.21
N LEU A 243 8.87 2.69 11.96
CA LEU A 243 8.25 2.51 13.26
C LEU A 243 9.29 2.71 14.37
N PRO A 244 9.14 3.73 15.26
CA PRO A 244 10.06 3.98 16.36
C PRO A 244 10.34 2.74 17.22
N GLY A 245 11.61 2.40 17.40
CA GLY A 245 12.07 1.25 18.18
C GLY A 245 11.84 -0.12 17.52
N ILE A 246 11.33 -0.17 16.28
CA ILE A 246 10.97 -1.43 15.59
C ILE A 246 11.62 -1.54 14.21
N THR A 247 11.56 -0.48 13.37
CA THR A 247 12.13 -0.49 12.00
C THR A 247 13.00 0.72 11.67
N ASP A 248 13.40 1.51 12.68
CA ASP A 248 14.05 2.82 12.52
C ASP A 248 15.56 2.85 12.85
N ASN A 249 16.18 1.70 13.15
CA ASN A 249 17.62 1.61 13.45
C ASN A 249 18.50 1.53 12.17
N GLU A 250 19.81 1.75 12.30
CA GLU A 250 20.72 1.84 11.14
C GLU A 250 20.86 0.51 10.39
N GLU A 251 20.86 -0.63 11.08
CA GLU A 251 20.92 -1.96 10.47
C GLU A 251 19.67 -2.29 9.65
N ALA A 252 18.47 -1.97 10.17
CA ALA A 252 17.21 -2.18 9.48
C ALA A 252 17.11 -1.34 8.19
N LEU A 253 17.55 -0.07 8.25
CA LEU A 253 17.56 0.83 7.10
C LEU A 253 18.62 0.42 6.07
N ASP A 254 19.81 0.02 6.50
CA ASP A 254 20.85 -0.53 5.63
C ASP A 254 20.38 -1.83 4.94
N GLY A 255 19.83 -2.77 5.69
CA GLY A 255 19.28 -4.02 5.18
C GLY A 255 18.12 -3.81 4.19
N MET A 256 17.28 -2.80 4.42
CA MET A 256 16.21 -2.38 3.49
C MET A 256 16.79 -1.78 2.20
N ALA A 257 17.77 -0.87 2.31
CA ALA A 257 18.44 -0.28 1.15
C ALA A 257 19.17 -1.36 0.32
N ARG A 258 19.94 -2.25 0.96
CA ARG A 258 20.64 -3.37 0.32
C ARG A 258 19.69 -4.25 -0.49
N ARG A 259 18.54 -4.65 0.10
CA ARG A 259 17.51 -5.45 -0.59
C ARG A 259 16.83 -4.69 -1.72
N SER A 260 16.63 -3.38 -1.56
CA SER A 260 16.08 -2.50 -2.62
C SER A 260 17.02 -2.42 -3.83
N ALA A 261 18.33 -2.25 -3.60
CA ALA A 261 19.34 -2.25 -4.66
C ALA A 261 19.47 -3.62 -5.35
N ALA A 262 19.38 -4.72 -4.59
CA ALA A 262 19.43 -6.09 -5.13
C ALA A 262 18.27 -6.42 -6.11
N VAL A 263 17.15 -5.69 -6.04
CA VAL A 263 16.03 -5.79 -7.02
C VAL A 263 16.05 -4.69 -8.08
N GLY A 264 17.13 -3.90 -8.19
CA GLY A 264 17.30 -2.86 -9.20
C GLY A 264 16.40 -1.63 -9.01
N ALA A 265 15.90 -1.40 -7.79
CA ALA A 265 15.04 -0.26 -7.46
C ALA A 265 15.70 1.07 -7.86
N SER A 266 14.92 2.00 -8.43
CA SER A 266 15.39 3.35 -8.79
C SER A 266 15.72 4.20 -7.56
N PHE A 267 15.04 3.95 -6.44
CA PHE A 267 15.22 4.65 -5.17
C PHE A 267 14.80 3.75 -3.99
N PHE A 268 15.32 4.07 -2.83
CA PHE A 268 14.70 3.75 -1.55
C PHE A 268 14.38 5.07 -0.83
N ALA A 269 13.19 5.18 -0.28
CA ALA A 269 12.83 6.29 0.59
C ALA A 269 11.89 5.81 1.68
N ALA A 270 12.04 6.39 2.86
CA ALA A 270 11.34 5.96 4.05
C ALA A 270 10.96 7.18 4.88
N HIS A 271 9.79 7.13 5.52
CA HIS A 271 9.26 8.24 6.31
C HIS A 271 8.81 7.76 7.68
N PRO A 272 9.06 8.54 8.74
CA PRO A 272 8.57 8.23 10.09
C PRO A 272 7.06 8.05 10.16
N LEU A 273 6.63 7.22 11.11
CA LEU A 273 5.23 7.01 11.45
C LEU A 273 4.48 8.34 11.62
N PHE A 274 3.41 8.46 10.85
CA PHE A 274 2.37 9.48 10.97
C PHE A 274 1.11 8.80 11.49
N LEU A 275 0.71 9.12 12.72
CA LEU A 275 -0.32 8.41 13.46
C LEU A 275 -1.50 9.34 13.78
N LYS A 276 -2.45 9.41 12.84
CA LYS A 276 -3.71 10.16 12.99
C LYS A 276 -4.57 9.62 14.14
N PRO A 277 -5.47 10.44 14.73
CA PRO A 277 -6.35 10.01 15.81
C PRO A 277 -7.14 8.74 15.50
N CYS A 278 -7.73 8.65 14.30
CA CYS A 278 -8.47 7.48 13.79
C CYS A 278 -7.68 6.16 13.71
N SER A 279 -6.34 6.23 13.75
CA SER A 279 -5.43 5.09 13.69
C SER A 279 -4.71 4.82 15.01
N ARG A 280 -4.74 5.79 15.93
CA ARG A 280 -3.97 5.78 17.18
C ARG A 280 -4.41 4.68 18.15
N PRO A 281 -5.71 4.45 18.44
CA PRO A 281 -6.12 3.36 19.32
C PRO A 281 -5.70 1.98 18.79
N THR A 282 -5.95 1.71 17.51
CA THR A 282 -5.57 0.43 16.86
C THR A 282 -4.07 0.18 16.93
N TYR A 283 -3.25 1.19 16.63
CA TYR A 283 -1.80 1.04 16.61
C TYR A 283 -1.18 1.01 18.03
N LEU A 284 -1.68 1.80 18.99
CA LEU A 284 -1.19 1.74 20.37
C LEU A 284 -1.60 0.42 21.07
N SER A 285 -2.74 -0.15 20.71
CA SER A 285 -3.11 -1.51 21.15
C SER A 285 -2.13 -2.55 20.62
N PHE A 286 -1.79 -2.47 19.33
CA PHE A 286 -0.77 -3.33 18.70
C PHE A 286 0.61 -3.19 19.37
N VAL A 287 1.05 -1.97 19.69
CA VAL A 287 2.31 -1.74 20.43
C VAL A 287 2.27 -2.36 21.82
N ARG A 288 1.17 -2.18 22.57
CA ARG A 288 1.02 -2.79 23.92
C ARG A 288 1.07 -4.32 23.87
N GLU A 289 0.49 -4.93 22.83
CA GLU A 289 0.40 -6.39 22.68
C GLU A 289 1.73 -7.04 22.26
N HIS A 290 2.43 -6.47 21.27
CA HIS A 290 3.63 -7.10 20.69
C HIS A 290 4.96 -6.43 21.07
N PHE A 291 4.92 -5.18 21.56
CA PHE A 291 6.10 -4.39 21.91
C PHE A 291 5.91 -3.62 23.24
N PRO A 292 5.51 -4.29 24.35
CA PRO A 292 5.12 -3.62 25.59
C PRO A 292 6.20 -2.68 26.14
N ALA A 293 7.49 -3.02 25.98
CA ALA A 293 8.62 -2.18 26.37
C ALA A 293 8.65 -0.79 25.67
N LEU A 294 8.01 -0.65 24.50
CA LEU A 294 7.93 0.62 23.76
C LEU A 294 6.65 1.42 24.08
N GLN A 295 5.69 0.87 24.84
CA GLN A 295 4.39 1.50 25.08
C GLN A 295 4.50 2.93 25.64
N ALA A 296 5.37 3.14 26.63
CA ALA A 296 5.56 4.45 27.26
C ALA A 296 6.15 5.49 26.29
N ASP A 297 7.09 5.09 25.44
CA ASP A 297 7.70 5.95 24.41
C ASP A 297 6.67 6.33 23.34
N TYR A 298 5.88 5.38 22.84
CA TYR A 298 4.80 5.65 21.89
C TYR A 298 3.71 6.56 22.47
N ALA A 299 3.30 6.33 23.72
CA ALA A 299 2.34 7.19 24.41
C ALA A 299 2.86 8.63 24.52
N LYS A 300 4.14 8.81 24.92
CA LYS A 300 4.80 10.12 24.99
C LYS A 300 4.90 10.80 23.62
N ARG A 301 5.31 10.09 22.56
CA ARG A 301 5.49 10.66 21.21
C ARG A 301 4.19 11.15 20.58
N PHE A 302 3.10 10.41 20.76
CA PHE A 302 1.83 10.64 20.06
C PHE A 302 0.70 11.17 20.96
N ALA A 303 1.03 11.68 22.15
CA ALA A 303 0.06 12.27 23.08
C ALA A 303 -0.71 13.45 22.48
N THR A 304 0.00 14.40 21.86
CA THR A 304 -0.56 15.69 21.40
C THR A 304 -0.38 15.96 19.91
N THR A 305 0.39 15.13 19.19
CA THR A 305 0.69 15.36 17.77
C THR A 305 0.63 14.08 16.94
N ASP A 306 0.22 14.22 15.68
CA ASP A 306 0.14 13.11 14.72
C ASP A 306 1.51 12.75 14.09
N PHE A 307 2.50 13.65 14.15
CA PHE A 307 3.79 13.53 13.47
C PHE A 307 4.92 13.32 14.49
N ALA A 308 5.88 12.45 14.17
CA ALA A 308 7.10 12.36 14.95
C ALA A 308 7.89 13.70 14.97
N GLY A 309 8.59 13.96 16.08
CA GLY A 309 9.34 15.20 16.31
C GLY A 309 10.35 15.56 15.20
N ARG A 310 10.67 16.85 15.05
CA ARG A 310 11.54 17.37 13.97
C ARG A 310 12.91 16.68 13.96
N GLU A 311 13.59 16.69 15.10
CA GLU A 311 14.93 16.10 15.28
C GLU A 311 14.97 14.60 14.92
N TYR A 312 13.97 13.83 15.36
CA TYR A 312 13.83 12.41 15.01
C TYR A 312 13.63 12.21 13.49
N ARG A 313 12.84 13.07 12.83
CA ARG A 313 12.67 13.04 11.37
C ARG A 313 13.98 13.35 10.64
N GLU A 314 14.72 14.36 11.10
CA GLU A 314 16.02 14.75 10.53
C GLU A 314 17.10 13.66 10.73
N ARG A 315 17.12 13.03 11.91
CA ARG A 315 18.00 11.87 12.21
C ARG A 315 17.75 10.73 11.23
N LEU A 316 16.50 10.32 11.05
CA LEU A 316 16.14 9.23 10.14
C LEU A 316 16.39 9.59 8.68
N ALA A 317 16.13 10.83 8.26
CA ALA A 317 16.46 11.29 6.91
C ALA A 317 17.97 11.15 6.62
N LYS A 318 18.84 11.50 7.58
CA LYS A 318 20.30 11.30 7.47
C LYS A 318 20.69 9.82 7.37
N MET A 319 20.05 8.93 8.14
CA MET A 319 20.31 7.49 8.11
C MET A 319 19.88 6.86 6.77
N VAL A 320 18.70 7.22 6.26
CA VAL A 320 18.21 6.79 4.93
C VAL A 320 19.12 7.30 3.81
N ASP A 321 19.54 8.57 3.86
CA ASP A 321 20.45 9.15 2.84
C ASP A 321 21.82 8.43 2.84
N ARG A 322 22.39 8.09 4.01
CA ARG A 322 23.61 7.26 4.10
C ARG A 322 23.41 5.88 3.47
N ALA A 323 22.33 5.18 3.83
CA ALA A 323 22.03 3.85 3.31
C ALA A 323 21.82 3.86 1.79
N CYS A 324 21.10 4.86 1.27
CA CYS A 324 20.89 5.02 -0.18
C CYS A 324 22.21 5.29 -0.91
N ARG A 325 23.08 6.18 -0.40
CA ARG A 325 24.41 6.44 -0.99
C ARG A 325 25.27 5.18 -1.04
N ARG A 326 25.30 4.39 0.04
CA ARG A 326 26.07 3.13 0.13
C ARG A 326 25.72 2.11 -0.96
N TYR A 327 24.46 2.07 -1.38
CA TYR A 327 23.96 1.13 -2.39
C TYR A 327 23.59 1.77 -3.73
N GLY A 328 24.00 3.02 -3.99
CA GLY A 328 23.77 3.70 -5.27
C GLY A 328 22.30 4.01 -5.59
N LEU A 329 21.42 4.05 -4.58
CA LEU A 329 19.99 4.30 -4.75
C LEU A 329 19.69 5.80 -4.87
N GLY A 330 18.81 6.15 -5.82
CA GLY A 330 18.34 7.51 -6.02
C GLY A 330 17.45 8.04 -4.88
N LYS A 331 17.17 9.35 -4.92
CA LYS A 331 16.21 10.01 -4.02
C LYS A 331 14.79 9.93 -4.58
N ARG A 332 13.79 9.96 -3.68
CA ARG A 332 12.37 9.99 -4.05
C ARG A 332 11.86 11.43 -4.22
N SER A 333 11.03 11.60 -5.25
CA SER A 333 10.18 12.75 -5.61
C SER A 333 10.84 14.05 -6.08
N SER A 334 10.08 14.76 -6.92
CA SER A 334 10.27 16.09 -7.51
C SER A 334 11.64 16.39 -8.15
N ASP A 335 12.65 16.71 -7.35
CA ASP A 335 13.69 17.67 -7.76
C ASP A 335 14.77 17.09 -8.69
N ALA A 336 14.87 15.75 -8.81
CA ALA A 336 15.93 15.07 -9.57
C ALA A 336 15.43 14.19 -10.74
N LEU A 337 14.13 13.92 -10.82
CA LEU A 337 13.53 13.04 -11.84
C LEU A 337 12.40 13.71 -12.65
N LEU A 338 11.75 14.75 -12.12
CA LEU A 338 10.79 15.58 -12.87
C LEU A 338 11.45 16.78 -13.56
N THR A 339 12.74 17.01 -13.28
CA THR A 339 13.62 18.10 -13.78
C THR A 339 14.54 17.67 -14.92
N ARG A 340 14.52 16.39 -15.32
CA ARG A 340 15.17 15.90 -16.54
C ARG A 340 14.38 16.35 -17.78
N ASN A 341 14.36 17.66 -18.05
CA ASN A 341 14.03 18.26 -19.34
C ASN A 341 14.27 19.78 -19.45
N GLU A 342 15.12 20.42 -18.62
CA GLU A 342 15.49 21.83 -18.85
C GLU A 342 16.98 22.07 -19.17
N GLU A 343 17.98 21.50 -18.47
CA GLU A 343 19.40 21.75 -18.82
C GLU A 343 20.40 20.62 -18.45
N GLY A 344 21.40 20.41 -19.31
CA GLY A 344 22.72 19.88 -18.93
C GLY A 344 22.93 18.37 -18.66
N GLY A 345 23.35 17.62 -19.68
CA GLY A 345 24.51 16.70 -19.60
C GLY A 345 24.66 15.64 -18.47
N GLY A 346 23.60 15.09 -17.86
CA GLY A 346 23.72 14.09 -16.79
C GLY A 346 23.64 12.62 -17.24
N LYS A 347 24.76 11.86 -17.17
CA LYS A 347 24.94 10.46 -17.63
C LYS A 347 23.69 9.57 -17.49
N ARG A 348 23.34 8.86 -18.56
CA ARG A 348 22.38 7.73 -18.50
C ARG A 348 22.89 6.70 -17.49
N PRO A 349 22.00 6.04 -16.70
CA PRO A 349 22.34 4.75 -16.11
C PRO A 349 22.83 3.85 -17.24
N THR A 350 23.95 3.15 -17.02
CA THR A 350 24.56 2.30 -18.04
C THR A 350 23.54 1.28 -18.52
N GLN A 351 23.10 1.44 -19.77
CA GLN A 351 22.43 0.35 -20.48
C GLN A 351 23.42 -0.81 -20.48
N SER A 352 23.05 -1.95 -19.89
CA SER A 352 23.82 -3.17 -20.06
C SER A 352 23.92 -3.44 -21.56
N ALA A 353 25.15 -3.53 -22.07
CA ALA A 353 25.42 -3.43 -23.51
C ALA A 353 24.83 -4.57 -24.37
N GLY A 354 24.23 -5.59 -23.75
CA GLY A 354 23.62 -6.73 -24.43
C GLY A 354 22.22 -6.50 -25.04
N THR A 355 21.46 -5.48 -24.60
CA THR A 355 20.03 -5.42 -24.97
C THR A 355 19.78 -4.83 -26.37
N LYS A 356 20.63 -3.91 -26.86
CA LYS A 356 20.45 -3.29 -28.19
C LYS A 356 20.67 -4.26 -29.35
N ALA A 357 21.56 -5.24 -29.20
CA ALA A 357 21.90 -6.18 -30.27
C ALA A 357 20.80 -7.22 -30.56
N ARG A 358 19.77 -7.34 -29.72
CA ARG A 358 18.73 -8.38 -29.83
C ARG A 358 17.39 -7.90 -30.40
N GLN A 359 17.21 -6.59 -30.65
CA GLN A 359 15.96 -6.02 -31.20
C GLN A 359 15.98 -5.82 -32.73
N GLN A 360 17.10 -6.05 -33.43
CA GLN A 360 17.22 -5.86 -34.89
C GLN A 360 17.19 -7.17 -35.72
N ARG A 361 16.75 -8.30 -35.15
CA ARG A 361 16.59 -9.59 -35.88
C ARG A 361 15.25 -10.27 -35.63
N LEU A 362 14.17 -9.50 -35.68
CA LEU A 362 12.79 -10.01 -35.66
C LEU A 362 11.90 -9.43 -36.78
N PHE A 363 12.46 -8.59 -37.65
CA PHE A 363 11.80 -8.03 -38.84
C PHE A 363 12.82 -7.81 -39.98
N ALA A 364 13.67 -8.81 -40.20
CA ALA A 364 14.54 -8.98 -41.37
C ALA A 364 14.72 -10.49 -41.60
#